data_AF-A0A1G6CTB0-F1
#
_entry.id   AF-A0A1G6CTB0-F1
#
_cell.length_a   1.000
_cell.length_b   1.000
_cell.length_c   1.000
_cell.angle_alpha   90.00
_cell.angle_beta   90.00
_cell.angle_gamma   90.00
#
_symmetry.space_group_name_H-M   'P 1'
#
loop_
_entity.id
_entity.type
_entity.pdbx_description
1 polymer ?
#
loop_
_entity_poly.entity_id
_entity_poly.type
_entity_poly.pdbx_seq_one_letter_code
_entity_poly.pdbx_strand_id
1 'polypeptide(L)'
;MKRTRYSAEFKAKVALEALAGDLTTSQLAARYGVHPNQITQWKAQARTGMAEVFSRGPEKTAKSHEQEIKELHAKIGQLTVERDFLAKASGR
;
A
#
# COMPACT_ATOMS: atom_id res chain seq x y z
N MET A 1 -26.07 -3.87 3.26
CA MET A 1 -25.45 -2.53 3.32
C MET A 1 -24.23 -2.51 2.41
N LYS A 2 -24.26 -1.78 1.29
CA LYS A 2 -23.17 -1.77 0.29
C LYS A 2 -22.04 -0.88 0.81
N ARG A 3 -20.86 -1.45 1.06
CA ARG A 3 -19.67 -0.66 1.45
C ARG A 3 -19.20 0.17 0.25
N THR A 4 -19.32 1.48 0.34
CA THR A 4 -18.71 2.39 -0.63
C THR A 4 -17.18 2.30 -0.51
N ARG A 5 -16.51 1.99 -1.62
CA ARG A 5 -15.04 1.99 -1.69
C ARG A 5 -14.57 3.33 -2.25
N TYR A 6 -13.71 4.02 -1.51
CA TYR A 6 -13.07 5.25 -1.94
C TYR A 6 -11.65 4.96 -2.44
N SER A 7 -11.20 5.68 -3.48
CA SER A 7 -9.83 5.58 -4.00
C SER A 7 -8.81 6.08 -2.97
N ALA A 8 -7.56 5.64 -3.11
CA ALA A 8 -6.47 6.09 -2.24
C ALA A 8 -6.25 7.60 -2.34
N GLU A 9 -6.29 8.15 -3.55
CA GLU A 9 -6.16 9.59 -3.83
C GLU A 9 -7.25 10.41 -3.13
N PHE A 10 -8.50 9.94 -3.19
CA PHE A 10 -9.61 10.61 -2.53
C PHE A 10 -9.44 10.63 -1.01
N LYS A 11 -9.07 9.49 -0.41
CA LYS A 11 -8.79 9.41 1.02
C LYS A 11 -7.65 10.35 1.43
N ALA A 12 -6.58 10.39 0.65
CA ALA A 12 -5.43 11.26 0.89
C ALA A 12 -5.82 12.74 0.84
N LYS A 13 -6.59 13.15 -0.19
CA LYS A 13 -7.08 14.52 -0.31
C LYS A 13 -7.92 14.94 0.89
N VAL A 14 -8.91 14.13 1.27
CA VAL A 14 -9.80 14.43 2.40
C VAL A 14 -9.04 14.43 3.72
N ALA A 15 -8.09 13.51 3.92
CA ALA A 15 -7.24 13.49 5.11
C ALA A 15 -6.34 14.72 5.21
N LEU A 16 -5.79 15.20 4.09
CA LEU A 16 -4.97 16.40 4.03
C LEU A 16 -5.77 17.65 4.40
N GLU A 17 -6.95 17.84 3.82
CA GLU A 17 -7.84 18.96 4.20
C GLU A 17 -8.25 18.88 5.68
N ALA A 18 -8.51 17.66 6.18
CA ALA A 18 -8.81 17.45 7.60
C ALA A 18 -7.60 17.72 8.52
N LEU A 19 -6.37 17.57 8.04
CA LEU A 19 -5.13 17.91 8.75
C LEU A 19 -4.83 19.40 8.70
N ALA A 20 -5.11 20.08 7.57
CA ALA A 20 -4.96 21.52 7.42
C ALA A 20 -5.82 22.29 8.44
N GLY A 21 -7.04 21.79 8.70
CA GLY A 21 -7.89 22.30 9.78
C GLY A 21 -8.76 23.50 9.41
N ASP A 22 -8.74 23.94 8.15
CA ASP A 22 -9.58 25.04 7.64
C ASP A 22 -11.09 24.74 7.73
N LEU A 23 -11.45 23.45 7.65
CA LEU A 23 -12.82 22.96 7.77
C LEU A 23 -12.91 21.95 8.90
N THR A 24 -14.04 22.00 9.62
CA THR A 24 -14.38 20.97 10.60
C THR A 24 -14.66 19.64 9.91
N THR A 25 -14.51 18.52 10.63
CA THR A 25 -14.85 17.18 10.14
C THR A 25 -16.29 17.07 9.66
N SER A 26 -17.22 17.78 10.30
CA SER A 26 -18.63 17.84 9.90
C SER A 26 -18.85 18.59 8.58
N GLN A 27 -18.12 19.69 8.35
CA GLN A 27 -18.18 20.41 7.08
C GLN A 27 -17.54 19.61 5.94
N LEU A 28 -16.41 18.95 6.19
CA LEU A 28 -15.79 18.00 5.26
C LEU A 28 -16.73 16.84 4.93
N ALA A 29 -17.44 16.32 5.92
CA ALA A 29 -18.43 15.25 5.74
C ALA A 29 -19.57 15.67 4.80
N ALA A 30 -20.12 16.87 5.01
CA ALA A 30 -21.14 17.44 4.15
C ALA A 30 -20.62 17.71 2.73
N ARG A 31 -19.42 18.29 2.61
CA ARG A 31 -18.80 18.63 1.32
C ARG A 31 -18.54 17.42 0.43
N TYR A 32 -18.04 16.34 1.03
CA TYR A 32 -17.59 15.15 0.31
C TYR A 32 -18.60 14.00 0.33
N GLY A 33 -19.73 14.15 1.03
CA GLY A 33 -20.72 13.08 1.20
C GLY A 33 -20.16 11.86 1.94
N VAL A 34 -19.24 12.09 2.89
CA VAL A 34 -18.51 11.05 3.60
C VAL A 34 -18.86 11.13 5.08
N HIS A 35 -19.11 9.97 5.71
CA HIS A 35 -19.41 9.93 7.14
C HIS A 35 -18.24 10.50 8.00
N PRO A 36 -18.47 11.36 9.01
CA PRO A 36 -17.42 11.98 9.83
C PRO A 36 -16.38 11.01 10.40
N ASN A 37 -16.82 9.83 10.89
CA ASN A 37 -15.90 8.80 11.38
C ASN A 37 -14.88 8.32 10.34
N GLN A 38 -15.23 8.27 9.05
CA GLN A 38 -14.28 7.90 7.99
C GLN A 38 -13.21 8.98 7.82
N ILE A 39 -13.59 10.25 7.91
CA ILE A 39 -12.65 11.37 7.83
C ILE A 39 -11.68 11.34 9.02
N THR A 40 -12.20 11.11 10.23
CA THR A 40 -11.36 10.96 11.43
C THR A 40 -10.39 9.79 11.28
N GLN A 41 -10.84 8.66 10.73
CA GLN A 41 -9.98 7.50 10.48
C GLN A 41 -8.88 7.82 9.45
N TRP A 42 -9.22 8.44 8.32
CA TRP A 42 -8.23 8.78 7.29
C TRP A 42 -7.24 9.85 7.78
N LYS A 43 -7.70 10.83 8.56
CA LYS A 43 -6.84 11.81 9.23
C LYS A 43 -5.83 11.13 10.15
N ALA A 44 -6.27 10.16 10.95
CA ALA A 44 -5.38 9.38 11.81
C ALA A 44 -4.37 8.56 11.01
N GLN A 45 -4.84 7.84 9.98
CA GLN A 45 -3.99 7.05 9.07
C GLN A 45 -2.91 7.91 8.39
N ALA A 46 -3.30 9.09 7.88
CA ALA A 46 -2.36 10.02 7.28
C ALA A 46 -1.32 10.49 8.29
N ARG A 47 -1.73 10.86 9.52
CA ARG A 47 -0.80 11.29 10.57
C ARG A 47 0.19 10.20 10.97
N THR A 48 -0.24 8.95 11.11
CA THR A 48 0.63 7.83 11.48
C THR A 48 1.53 7.38 10.32
N GLY A 49 1.00 7.33 9.10
CA GLY A 49 1.74 6.86 7.92
C GLY A 49 2.71 7.90 7.34
N MET A 50 2.55 9.19 7.65
CA MET A 50 3.40 10.26 7.12
C MET A 50 4.87 10.09 7.51
N ALA A 51 5.14 9.71 8.77
CA ALA A 51 6.51 9.46 9.22
C ALA A 51 7.16 8.31 8.45
N GLU A 52 6.42 7.24 8.15
CA GLU A 52 6.90 6.13 7.35
C GLU A 52 7.23 6.57 5.92
N VAL A 53 6.37 7.37 5.29
CA VAL A 53 6.60 7.90 3.93
C VAL A 53 7.88 8.71 3.84
N PHE A 54 8.18 9.55 4.84
CA PHE A 54 9.43 10.32 4.87
C PHE A 54 10.66 9.51 5.31
N SER A 55 10.46 8.43 6.09
CA SER A 55 11.53 7.51 6.49
C SER A 55 11.94 6.56 5.37
N ARG A 56 10.98 6.22 4.50
CA ARG A 56 11.17 5.35 3.35
C ARG A 56 11.65 6.19 2.17
N GLY A 57 12.93 6.59 2.21
CA GLY A 57 13.57 7.26 1.09
C GLY A 57 13.46 6.43 -0.20
N PRO A 58 13.43 7.07 -1.38
CA PRO A 58 13.25 6.37 -2.68
C PRO A 58 14.27 5.24 -2.89
N GLU A 59 15.50 5.42 -2.40
CA GLU A 59 16.53 4.38 -2.43
C GLU A 59 16.19 3.13 -1.58
N LYS A 60 15.59 3.28 -0.39
CA LYS A 60 15.29 2.13 0.49
C LYS A 60 14.19 1.25 -0.11
N THR A 61 13.18 1.86 -0.72
CA THR A 61 12.11 1.12 -1.42
C THR A 61 12.67 0.39 -2.65
N ALA A 62 13.49 1.07 -3.45
CA ALA A 62 14.13 0.46 -4.62
C ALA A 62 15.04 -0.72 -4.24
N LYS A 63 15.91 -0.55 -3.22
CA LYS A 63 16.80 -1.60 -2.73
C LYS A 63 16.05 -2.81 -2.18
N SER A 64 14.95 -2.59 -1.44
CA SER A 64 14.10 -3.68 -0.94
C SER A 64 13.45 -4.47 -2.08
N HIS A 65 12.94 -3.78 -3.11
CA HIS A 65 12.36 -4.43 -4.28
C HIS A 65 13.42 -5.20 -5.08
N GLU A 66 14.61 -4.65 -5.24
CA GLU A 66 15.71 -5.30 -5.96
C GLU A 66 16.18 -6.58 -5.25
N GLN A 67 16.25 -6.56 -3.92
CA GLN A 67 16.55 -7.75 -3.11
C GLN A 67 15.50 -8.84 -3.28
N GLU A 68 14.21 -8.48 -3.21
CA GLU A 68 13.11 -9.42 -3.40
C GLU A 68 13.11 -10.02 -4.82
N ILE A 69 13.35 -9.21 -5.84
CA ILE A 69 13.50 -9.69 -7.24
C ILE A 69 14.65 -10.68 -7.36
N LYS A 70 15.79 -10.39 -6.72
CA LYS A 70 16.96 -11.27 -6.73
C LYS A 70 16.65 -12.62 -6.07
N GLU A 71 15.98 -12.62 -4.93
CA GLU A 71 15.57 -13.84 -4.23
C GLU A 71 14.59 -14.67 -5.06
N LEU A 72 13.60 -14.02 -5.67
CA LEU A 72 12.64 -14.68 -6.56
C LEU A 72 13.32 -15.29 -7.78
N HIS A 73 14.24 -14.58 -8.43
CA HIS A 73 15.02 -15.12 -9.55
C HIS A 73 15.87 -16.32 -9.15
N ALA A 74 16.51 -16.29 -7.97
CA ALA A 74 17.25 -17.44 -7.45
C ALA A 74 16.32 -18.64 -7.22
N LYS A 75 15.13 -18.41 -6.65
CA LYS A 75 14.12 -19.45 -6.43
C LYS A 75 13.63 -20.06 -7.75
N ILE A 76 13.38 -19.24 -8.77
CA ILE A 76 13.00 -19.70 -10.12
C ILE A 76 14.12 -20.57 -10.71
N GLY A 77 15.38 -20.16 -10.60
CA GLY A 77 16.52 -20.96 -11.03
C GLY A 77 16.59 -22.31 -10.32
N GLN A 78 16.48 -22.32 -9.00
CA GLN A 78 16.46 -23.54 -8.19
C GLN A 78 15.33 -24.48 -8.64
N LEU A 79 14.10 -23.97 -8.75
CA LEU A 79 12.93 -24.75 -9.17
C LEU A 79 13.08 -25.28 -10.61
N THR A 80 13.72 -24.52 -11.49
CA THR A 80 13.99 -24.94 -12.88
C THR A 80 14.94 -26.14 -12.89
N VAL A 81 16.03 -26.07 -12.10
CA VAL A 81 16.99 -27.18 -11.98
C VAL A 81 16.34 -28.40 -11.34
N GLU A 82 15.59 -28.23 -10.26
CA GLU A 82 14.87 -29.32 -9.58
C GLU A 82 13.87 -29.99 -10.53
N ARG A 83 13.08 -29.21 -11.27
CA ARG A 83 12.16 -29.71 -12.30
C ARG A 83 12.91 -30.52 -13.36
N ASP A 84 13.99 -29.98 -13.92
CA ASP A 84 14.75 -30.67 -14.99
C ASP A 84 15.40 -31.95 -14.51
N PHE A 85 15.88 -31.95 -13.27
CA PHE A 85 16.39 -33.15 -12.62
C PHE A 85 15.28 -34.20 -12.46
N LEU A 86 14.12 -33.82 -11.92
CA LEU A 86 12.98 -34.72 -11.73
C LEU A 86 12.43 -35.25 -13.06
N ALA A 87 12.33 -34.40 -14.09
CA ALA A 87 11.88 -34.83 -15.43
C ALA A 87 12.85 -35.85 -16.06
N LYS A 88 14.16 -35.67 -15.88
CA LYS A 88 15.17 -36.65 -16.31
C LYS A 88 15.11 -37.94 -15.50
N ALA A 89 14.91 -37.85 -14.19
CA ALA A 89 14.86 -39.00 -13.29
C ALA A 89 13.56 -39.81 -13.39
N SER A 90 12.44 -39.14 -13.68
CA SER A 90 11.14 -39.79 -13.90
C SER A 90 10.93 -40.24 -15.34
N GLY A 91 11.91 -40.04 -16.23
CA GLY A 91 11.95 -40.60 -17.57
C GLY A 91 12.12 -42.12 -17.55
N ARG A 92 11.06 -42.82 -17.14
CA ARG A 92 10.64 -44.15 -17.61
C ARG A 92 9.29 -43.99 -18.28
#